data_AF-A0A961V6F8-F1
#
_entry.id   AF-A0A961V6F8-F1
#
_cell.length_a   1.000
_cell.length_b   1.000
_cell.length_c   1.000
_cell.angle_alpha   90.00
_cell.angle_beta   90.00
_cell.angle_gamma   90.00
#
_symmetry.space_group_name_H-M   'P 1'
#
loop_
_entity.id
_entity.type
_entity.pdbx_description
1 polymer ?
#
loop_
_entity_poly.entity_id
_entity_poly.type
_entity_poly.pdbx_seq_one_letter_code
_entity_poly.pdbx_strand_id
1 'polypeptide(L)'
;MPLYPGTGAKSEIGAGNIFNTPLAAGAGGAEFEEAFNARVLPVINAFVPDLIVISAGFDAHWRDPLASLNLREEDFAWATEELMRQADRHCGGRIVSVLEGGYNLEGLAMSVAAHVGTLMKA
;
A
#
# COMPACT_ATOMS: atom_id res chain seq x y z
N MET A 1 -9.30 -8.86 -16.77
CA MET A 1 -7.96 -9.30 -17.22
C MET A 1 -6.97 -8.86 -16.16
N PRO A 2 -5.97 -9.65 -15.75
CA PRO A 2 -4.96 -9.16 -14.81
C PRO A 2 -4.23 -7.96 -15.41
N LEU A 3 -3.94 -6.95 -14.59
CA LEU A 3 -3.16 -5.79 -15.02
C LEU A 3 -1.73 -6.23 -15.40
N TYR A 4 -1.03 -5.46 -16.24
CA TYR A 4 0.40 -5.67 -16.47
C TYR A 4 1.14 -5.77 -15.12
N PRO A 5 2.15 -6.66 -14.95
CA PRO A 5 2.77 -7.53 -15.95
C PRO A 5 2.14 -8.93 -16.10
N GLY A 6 0.96 -9.18 -15.53
CA GLY A 6 0.33 -10.50 -15.57
C GLY A 6 0.87 -11.50 -14.54
N THR A 7 1.52 -11.01 -13.48
CA THR A 7 2.00 -11.78 -12.32
C THR A 7 1.40 -11.21 -11.03
N GLY A 8 1.77 -11.75 -9.87
CA GLY A 8 1.26 -11.32 -8.57
C GLY A 8 0.05 -12.12 -8.08
N ALA A 9 -0.14 -13.34 -8.58
CA ALA A 9 -1.25 -14.19 -8.14
C ALA A 9 -1.10 -14.59 -6.65
N LYS A 10 -2.22 -14.86 -5.96
CA LYS A 10 -2.21 -15.27 -4.54
C LYS A 10 -1.39 -16.54 -4.27
N SER A 11 -1.25 -17.41 -5.27
CA SER A 11 -0.48 -18.66 -5.23
C SER A 11 1.01 -18.46 -5.47
N GLU A 12 1.45 -17.29 -5.94
CA GLU A 12 2.86 -16.98 -6.14
C GLU A 12 3.47 -16.52 -4.81
N ILE A 13 3.91 -17.49 -4.01
CA ILE A 13 4.34 -17.28 -2.61
C ILE A 13 5.87 -17.18 -2.42
N GLY A 14 6.64 -17.23 -3.50
CA GLY A 14 8.11 -17.24 -3.43
C GLY A 14 8.63 -18.42 -2.60
N ALA A 15 9.58 -18.15 -1.70
CA ALA A 15 10.08 -19.13 -0.73
C ALA A 15 9.20 -19.22 0.54
N GLY A 16 7.92 -18.84 0.45
CA GLY A 16 7.02 -18.66 1.60
C GLY A 16 7.09 -17.26 2.22
N ASN A 17 7.72 -16.30 1.52
CA ASN A 17 7.98 -14.94 1.98
C ASN A 17 7.24 -13.86 1.16
N ILE A 18 6.45 -14.25 0.16
CA ILE A 18 5.66 -13.32 -0.67
C ILE A 18 4.18 -13.48 -0.33
N PHE A 19 3.53 -12.37 0.03
CA PHE A 19 2.14 -12.34 0.45
C PHE A 19 1.32 -11.42 -0.47
N ASN A 20 1.17 -11.83 -1.73
CA ASN A 20 0.38 -11.09 -2.72
C ASN A 20 -1.08 -10.97 -2.30
N THR A 21 -1.65 -9.77 -2.44
CA THR A 21 -3.05 -9.46 -2.12
C THR A 21 -3.71 -8.75 -3.30
N PRO A 22 -4.00 -9.48 -4.40
CA PRO A 22 -4.59 -8.89 -5.59
C PRO A 22 -6.01 -8.41 -5.30
N LEU A 23 -6.32 -7.21 -5.78
CA LEU A 23 -7.64 -6.60 -5.74
C LEU A 23 -8.34 -6.72 -7.09
N ALA A 24 -9.67 -6.77 -7.07
CA ALA A 24 -10.48 -6.74 -8.27
C ALA A 24 -10.52 -5.34 -8.87
N ALA A 25 -10.68 -5.25 -10.20
CA ALA A 25 -10.92 -3.96 -10.85
C ALA A 25 -12.18 -3.30 -10.27
N GLY A 26 -12.10 -2.00 -10.00
CA GLY A 26 -13.14 -1.20 -9.37
C GLY A 26 -13.12 -1.20 -7.83
N ALA A 27 -12.27 -2.02 -7.20
CA ALA A 27 -12.10 -2.01 -5.75
C ALA A 27 -11.68 -0.61 -5.23
N GLY A 28 -12.25 -0.19 -4.11
CA GLY A 28 -11.96 1.08 -3.46
C GLY A 28 -11.38 0.89 -2.07
N GLY A 29 -11.48 1.93 -1.24
CA GLY A 29 -10.92 1.96 0.11
C GLY A 29 -11.33 0.79 0.99
N ALA A 30 -12.61 0.39 0.97
CA ALA A 30 -13.11 -0.69 1.81
C ALA A 30 -12.46 -2.06 1.49
N GLU A 31 -12.34 -2.41 0.20
CA GLU A 31 -11.68 -3.66 -0.19
C GLU A 31 -10.18 -3.61 0.06
N PHE A 32 -9.56 -2.43 -0.06
CA PHE A 32 -8.15 -2.22 0.22
C PHE A 32 -7.84 -2.33 1.72
N GLU A 33 -8.67 -1.75 2.57
CA GLU A 33 -8.58 -1.88 4.02
C GLU A 33 -8.76 -3.33 4.47
N GLU A 34 -9.79 -4.03 3.96
CA GLU A 34 -10.00 -5.44 4.24
C GLU A 34 -8.79 -6.29 3.81
N ALA A 35 -8.24 -6.03 2.63
CA ALA A 35 -7.02 -6.68 2.14
C ALA A 35 -5.82 -6.46 3.09
N PHE A 36 -5.65 -5.25 3.60
CA PHE A 36 -4.61 -4.93 4.58
C PHE A 36 -4.83 -5.69 5.90
N ASN A 37 -6.02 -5.57 6.47
CA ASN A 37 -6.37 -6.15 7.77
C ASN A 37 -6.32 -7.68 7.75
N ALA A 38 -6.83 -8.31 6.69
CA ALA A 38 -6.93 -9.76 6.60
C ALA A 38 -5.60 -10.44 6.22
N ARG A 39 -4.69 -9.74 5.52
CA ARG A 39 -3.51 -10.40 4.92
C ARG A 39 -2.18 -9.67 5.12
N VAL A 40 -2.14 -8.35 5.01
CA VAL A 40 -0.87 -7.60 5.11
C VAL A 40 -0.43 -7.44 6.57
N LEU A 41 -1.27 -6.87 7.42
CA LEU A 41 -0.92 -6.57 8.82
C LEU A 41 -0.62 -7.81 9.66
N PRO A 42 -1.34 -8.95 9.53
CA PRO A 42 -1.01 -10.16 10.29
C PRO A 42 0.38 -10.70 9.96
N VAL A 43 0.80 -10.61 8.69
CA VAL A 43 2.12 -11.07 8.23
C VAL A 43 3.23 -10.20 8.81
N ILE A 44 3.07 -8.87 8.77
CA ILE A 44 4.04 -7.93 9.36
C ILE A 44 4.18 -8.22 10.86
N ASN A 45 3.06 -8.41 11.56
CA ASN A 45 3.06 -8.72 12.99
C ASN A 45 3.73 -10.06 13.34
N ALA A 46 3.61 -11.07 12.47
CA ALA A 46 4.28 -12.35 12.66
C ALA A 46 5.77 -12.30 12.30
N PHE A 47 6.15 -11.47 11.32
CA PHE A 47 7.53 -11.34 10.85
C PHE A 47 8.41 -10.53 11.81
N VAL A 48 7.84 -9.53 12.50
CA VAL A 48 8.55 -8.65 13.45
C VAL A 48 9.76 -7.96 12.77
N PRO A 49 9.52 -7.06 11.80
CA PRO A 49 10.60 -6.45 11.02
C PRO A 49 11.47 -5.53 11.87
N ASP A 50 12.75 -5.39 11.47
CA ASP A 50 13.69 -4.38 11.99
C ASP A 50 13.64 -3.05 11.22
N LEU A 51 12.96 -3.02 10.07
CA LEU A 51 12.76 -1.86 9.20
C LEU A 51 11.58 -2.15 8.26
N ILE A 52 10.72 -1.16 8.01
CA ILE A 52 9.70 -1.20 6.96
C ILE A 52 10.12 -0.32 5.79
N VAL A 53 10.10 -0.86 4.57
CA VAL A 53 10.33 -0.11 3.33
C VAL A 53 9.07 -0.16 2.47
N ILE A 54 8.55 1.00 2.08
CA ILE A 54 7.35 1.14 1.25
C ILE A 54 7.77 1.51 -0.16
N SER A 55 7.38 0.67 -1.11
CA SER A 55 7.33 0.98 -2.54
C SER A 55 6.00 1.72 -2.78
N ALA A 56 6.02 3.05 -2.68
CA ALA A 56 4.84 3.90 -2.58
C ALA A 56 4.38 4.37 -3.97
N GLY A 57 3.54 3.55 -4.61
CA GLY A 57 2.80 3.91 -5.82
C GLY A 57 1.44 4.52 -5.51
N PHE A 58 1.06 5.54 -6.26
CA PHE A 58 -0.22 6.25 -6.14
C PHE A 58 -1.09 6.10 -7.40
N ASP A 59 -0.78 5.12 -8.24
CA ASP A 59 -1.54 4.79 -9.44
C ASP A 59 -2.86 4.07 -9.13
N ALA A 60 -3.05 3.52 -7.93
CA ALA A 60 -4.35 2.99 -7.48
C ALA A 60 -5.43 4.08 -7.25
N HIS A 61 -5.06 5.36 -7.37
CA HIS A 61 -5.97 6.49 -7.21
C HIS A 61 -7.06 6.50 -8.30
N TRP A 62 -8.31 6.85 -7.94
CA TRP A 62 -9.47 6.79 -8.86
C TRP A 62 -9.34 7.65 -10.14
N ARG A 63 -8.44 8.63 -10.13
CA ARG A 63 -8.13 9.50 -11.29
C ARG A 63 -7.04 8.94 -12.21
N ASP A 64 -6.33 7.91 -11.78
CA ASP A 64 -5.19 7.39 -12.53
C ASP A 64 -5.66 6.68 -13.80
N PRO A 65 -5.03 6.94 -14.96
CA PRO A 65 -5.43 6.32 -16.22
C PRO A 65 -4.93 4.88 -16.39
N LEU A 66 -3.96 4.42 -15.60
CA LEU A 66 -3.29 3.13 -15.81
C LEU A 66 -3.81 2.03 -14.91
N ALA A 67 -4.19 2.33 -13.67
CA ALA A 67 -4.81 1.34 -12.79
C ALA A 67 -6.34 1.34 -12.91
N SER A 68 -6.95 0.22 -12.54
CA SER A 68 -8.41 0.08 -12.48
C SER A 68 -8.88 -0.04 -11.03
N LEU A 69 -8.39 0.83 -10.14
CA LEU A 69 -8.78 0.91 -8.73
C LEU A 69 -9.36 2.29 -8.42
N ASN A 70 -10.12 2.39 -7.33
CA ASN A 70 -10.88 3.58 -6.96
C ASN A 70 -10.44 4.15 -5.59
N LEU A 71 -9.14 4.09 -5.28
CA LEU A 71 -8.64 4.66 -4.03
C LEU A 71 -8.69 6.18 -4.04
N ARG A 72 -8.85 6.75 -2.85
CA ARG A 72 -8.78 8.17 -2.55
C ARG A 72 -7.57 8.46 -1.66
N GLU A 73 -7.27 9.73 -1.52
CA GLU A 73 -6.16 10.25 -0.73
C GLU A 73 -6.19 9.75 0.72
N GLU A 74 -7.40 9.65 1.29
CA GLU A 74 -7.64 9.13 2.65
C GLU A 74 -7.27 7.65 2.81
N ASP A 75 -7.40 6.83 1.76
CA ASP A 75 -7.02 5.42 1.79
C ASP A 75 -5.49 5.25 1.87
N PHE A 76 -4.76 6.09 1.12
CA PHE A 76 -3.30 6.13 1.22
C PHE A 76 -2.83 6.64 2.59
N ALA A 77 -3.48 7.67 3.13
CA ALA A 77 -3.19 8.17 4.47
C ALA A 77 -3.42 7.09 5.53
N TRP A 78 -4.55 6.38 5.46
CA TRP A 78 -4.89 5.28 6.37
C TRP A 78 -3.85 4.16 6.34
N ALA A 79 -3.48 3.66 5.14
CA ALA A 79 -2.48 2.59 5.04
C ALA A 79 -1.10 3.04 5.54
N THR A 80 -0.75 4.30 5.33
CA THR A 80 0.47 4.89 5.88
C THR A 80 0.46 4.86 7.40
N GLU A 81 -0.66 5.27 8.01
CA GLU A 81 -0.82 5.28 9.47
C GLU A 81 -0.73 3.88 10.06
N GLU A 82 -1.33 2.88 9.40
CA GLU A 82 -1.21 1.47 9.83
C GLU A 82 0.24 0.97 9.76
N LEU A 83 0.97 1.31 8.69
CA LEU A 83 2.38 0.92 8.55
C LEU A 83 3.28 1.64 9.56
N MET A 84 3.00 2.91 9.88
CA MET A 84 3.67 3.62 10.97
C MET A 84 3.42 2.94 12.32
N ARG A 85 2.18 2.55 12.63
CA ARG A 85 1.87 1.76 13.83
C ARG A 85 2.67 0.46 13.90
N GLN A 86 2.81 -0.25 12.77
CA GLN A 86 3.66 -1.45 12.73
C GLN A 86 5.13 -1.12 12.93
N ALA A 87 5.61 -0.01 12.35
CA ALA A 87 6.99 0.43 12.50
C ALA A 87 7.33 0.80 13.95
N ASP A 88 6.45 1.52 14.63
CA ASP A 88 6.58 1.85 16.05
C ASP A 88 6.63 0.59 16.92
N ARG A 89 5.75 -0.37 16.62
CA ARG A 89 5.64 -1.61 17.38
C ARG A 89 6.85 -2.53 17.26
N HIS A 90 7.40 -2.68 16.05
CA HIS A 90 8.39 -3.72 15.76
C HIS A 90 9.80 -3.18 15.51
N CYS A 91 9.93 -2.00 14.90
CA CYS A 91 11.20 -1.42 14.50
C CYS A 91 11.46 -0.01 15.00
N GLY A 92 10.85 0.40 16.12
CA GLY A 92 11.11 1.69 16.77
C GLY A 92 10.94 2.88 15.83
N GLY A 93 9.87 2.86 15.03
CA GLY A 93 9.50 3.93 14.10
C GLY A 93 10.33 3.98 12.81
N ARG A 94 11.23 3.00 12.59
CA ARG A 94 12.05 2.96 11.36
C ARG A 94 11.20 2.56 10.16
N ILE A 95 10.87 3.56 9.35
CA ILE A 95 10.13 3.41 8.10
C ILE A 95 10.77 4.26 7.00
N VAL A 96 10.89 3.70 5.80
CA VAL A 96 11.39 4.40 4.62
C VAL A 96 10.36 4.27 3.52
N SER A 97 10.01 5.38 2.87
CA SER A 97 9.11 5.39 1.72
C SER A 97 9.86 5.84 0.48
N VAL A 98 9.66 5.14 -0.63
CA VAL A 98 10.27 5.42 -1.93
C VAL A 98 9.13 5.54 -2.94
N LEU A 99 9.06 6.68 -3.64
CA LEU A 99 8.04 6.92 -4.67
C LEU A 99 8.20 5.96 -5.84
N GLU A 100 7.07 5.44 -6.34
CA GLU A 100 6.99 4.54 -7.49
C GLU A 100 6.09 5.14 -8.60
N GLY A 101 4.95 4.50 -8.87
CA GLY A 101 3.96 4.91 -9.88
C GLY A 101 2.98 5.98 -9.41
N GLY A 102 2.13 6.41 -10.33
CA GLY A 102 1.18 7.51 -10.17
C GLY A 102 1.30 8.44 -11.36
N TYR A 103 0.28 8.43 -12.21
CA TYR A 103 0.34 8.94 -13.59
C TYR A 103 -0.72 9.99 -13.88
N ASN A 104 -1.68 10.19 -12.97
CA ASN A 104 -2.48 11.41 -12.93
C ASN A 104 -1.82 12.46 -12.03
N LEU A 105 -1.48 13.63 -12.58
CA LEU A 105 -0.75 14.68 -11.83
C LEU A 105 -1.48 15.18 -10.59
N GLU A 106 -2.80 15.37 -10.66
CA GLU A 106 -3.59 15.85 -9.53
C GLU A 106 -3.76 14.74 -8.47
N GLY A 107 -4.12 13.53 -8.90
CA GLY A 107 -4.24 12.37 -8.02
C GLY A 107 -2.92 12.04 -7.32
N LEU A 108 -1.80 12.06 -8.05
CA LEU A 108 -0.46 11.87 -7.50
C LEU A 108 -0.12 12.94 -6.47
N ALA A 109 -0.28 14.22 -6.81
CA ALA A 109 0.08 15.31 -5.92
C ALA A 109 -0.70 15.26 -4.60
N MET A 110 -2.01 15.03 -4.68
CA MET A 110 -2.87 14.95 -3.50
C MET A 110 -2.58 13.70 -2.66
N SER A 111 -2.35 12.55 -3.30
CA SER A 111 -2.06 11.29 -2.58
C SER A 111 -0.69 11.30 -1.92
N VAL A 112 0.34 11.85 -2.58
CA VAL A 112 1.67 12.06 -1.99
C VAL A 112 1.57 13.02 -0.81
N ALA A 113 0.83 14.12 -0.94
CA ALA A 113 0.64 15.07 0.16
C ALA A 113 -0.05 14.42 1.37
N ALA A 114 -1.05 13.56 1.14
CA ALA A 114 -1.70 12.81 2.20
C ALA A 114 -0.76 11.79 2.88
N HIS A 115 0.01 11.03 2.08
CA HIS A 115 1.00 10.06 2.58
C HIS A 115 2.11 10.73 3.40
N VAL A 116 2.78 11.73 2.84
CA VAL A 116 3.88 12.45 3.51
C VAL A 116 3.35 13.24 4.70
N GLY A 117 2.18 13.88 4.58
CA GLY A 117 1.53 14.58 5.68
C GLY A 117 1.22 13.67 6.85
N THR A 118 0.89 12.40 6.61
CA THR A 118 0.73 11.39 7.66
C THR A 118 2.07 10.96 8.27
N LEU A 119 3.10 10.73 7.46
CA LEU A 119 4.46 10.42 7.96
C LEU A 119 5.01 11.51 8.88
N MET A 120 4.69 12.78 8.61
CA MET A 120 5.13 13.93 9.41
C MET A 120 4.39 14.08 10.76
N LYS A 121 3.37 13.26 11.05
CA LYS A 121 2.65 13.29 12.35
C LYS A 121 3.41 12.57 13.47
N ALA A 122 4.48 11.83 13.14
CA ALA A 122 5.33 11.10 14.08
C ALA A 122 6.08 12.04 15.04
#